data_AF-A0AAW5ZE82-F1
#
_entry.id   AF-A0AAW5ZE82-F1
#
_cell.length_a   1.000
_cell.length_b   1.000
_cell.length_c   1.000
_cell.angle_alpha   90.00
_cell.angle_beta   90.00
_cell.angle_gamma   90.00
#
_symmetry.space_group_name_H-M   'P 1'
#
loop_
_entity.id
_entity.type
_entity.pdbx_description
1 polymer ?
#
loop_
_entity_poly.entity_id
_entity_poly.type
_entity_poly.pdbx_seq_one_letter_code
_entity_poly.pdbx_strand_id
1 'polypeptide(L)' 'MKLSPGRVLMWLNIDKARRYCQDNNKKMIYSIGAFRPEWKYKLLWSVPCKVGKCLC' A
#
# COMPACT_ATOMS: atom_id res chain seq x y z
N MET A 1 -3.76 -3.42 20.85
CA MET A 1 -3.24 -3.21 19.47
C MET A 1 -1.81 -2.68 19.58
N LYS A 2 -0.78 -3.44 19.16
CA LYS A 2 0.61 -2.94 19.22
C LYS A 2 0.81 -1.88 18.14
N LEU A 3 0.96 -0.63 18.54
CA LEU A 3 1.34 0.47 17.64
C LEU A 3 2.80 0.25 17.24
N SER A 4 3.05 -0.02 15.95
CA SER A 4 4.42 -0.01 15.43
C SER A 4 4.65 1.28 14.65
N PRO A 5 5.80 1.95 14.83
CA PRO A 5 6.10 3.19 14.11
C PRO A 5 5.95 3.04 12.59
N GLY A 6 6.39 1.91 12.04
CA GLY A 6 6.26 1.62 10.60
C GLY A 6 4.80 1.53 10.13
N ARG A 7 3.87 1.00 10.94
CA ARG A 7 2.44 0.94 10.59
C ARG A 7 1.80 2.31 10.63
N VAL A 8 2.15 3.13 11.63
CA VAL A 8 1.68 4.51 11.76
C VAL A 8 2.15 5.33 10.57
N LEU A 9 3.43 5.23 10.22
CA LEU A 9 4.00 5.93 9.06
C LEU A 9 3.32 5.50 7.75
N MET A 10 3.08 4.20 7.57
CA MET A 10 2.39 3.72 6.37
C MET A 10 0.95 4.26 6.26
N TRP A 11 0.23 4.31 7.40
CA TRP A 11 -1.11 4.89 7.44
C TRP A 11 -1.10 6.38 7.09
N LEU A 12 -0.19 7.16 7.69
CA LEU A 12 -0.04 8.60 7.40
C LEU A 12 0.27 8.86 5.92
N ASN A 13 1.14 8.04 5.32
CA ASN A 13 1.50 8.17 3.90
C ASN A 13 0.31 7.88 2.98
N ILE A 14 -0.45 6.81 3.25
CA ILE A 14 -1.65 6.47 2.47
C ILE A 14 -2.72 7.55 2.62
N ASP A 15 -2.95 8.04 3.84
CA ASP A 15 -3.91 9.10 4.14
C ASP A 15 -3.56 10.41 3.42
N LYS A 16 -2.28 10.82 3.46
CA LYS A 16 -1.79 11.98 2.72
C LYS A 16 -1.97 11.82 1.21
N ALA A 17 -1.64 10.65 0.66
CA ALA A 17 -1.80 10.38 -0.77
C ALA A 17 -3.29 10.34 -1.19
N ARG A 18 -4.19 9.84 -0.34
CA ARG A 18 -5.65 9.89 -0.58
C ARG A 18 -6.14 11.33 -0.70
N ARG A 19 -5.79 12.19 0.27
CA ARG A 19 -6.16 13.61 0.24
C ARG A 19 -5.66 14.29 -1.04
N TYR A 20 -4.38 14.11 -1.35
CA TYR A 20 -3.80 14.66 -2.58
C TYR A 20 -4.55 14.21 -3.85
N CYS A 21 -4.90 12.92 -3.95
CA CYS A 21 -5.68 12.41 -5.07
C CYS A 21 -7.09 13.02 -5.11
N GLN A 22 -7.77 13.14 -3.97
CA GLN A 22 -9.11 13.75 -3.86
C GLN A 22 -9.08 15.23 -4.28
N ASP A 23 -8.14 16.01 -3.73
CA ASP A 23 -8.00 17.44 -3.98
C ASP A 23 -7.69 17.74 -5.46
N ASN A 24 -7.08 16.79 -6.17
CA ASN A 24 -6.69 16.92 -7.57
C ASN A 24 -7.61 16.13 -8.54
N ASN A 25 -8.74 15.60 -8.07
CA ASN A 25 -9.65 14.76 -8.85
C ASN A 25 -8.95 13.59 -9.58
N LYS A 26 -8.03 12.91 -8.90
CA LYS A 26 -7.29 11.75 -9.41
C LYS A 26 -7.76 10.48 -8.74
N LYS A 27 -7.91 9.41 -9.53
CA LYS A 27 -8.10 8.06 -8.98
C LYS A 27 -6.82 7.62 -8.27
N MET A 28 -6.93 7.28 -6.99
CA MET A 28 -5.80 6.72 -6.24
C MET A 28 -5.58 5.26 -6.62
N ILE A 29 -4.36 4.93 -7.05
CA ILE A 29 -3.87 3.56 -7.24
C ILE A 29 -2.45 3.50 -6.69
N TYR A 30 -2.14 2.50 -5.87
CA TYR A 30 -0.79 2.29 -5.35
C TYR A 30 -0.46 0.80 -5.22
N SER A 31 0.83 0.49 -5.24
CA SER A 31 1.38 -0.85 -5.04
C SER A 31 2.43 -0.80 -3.93
N ILE A 32 2.46 -1.82 -3.07
CA ILE A 32 3.44 -1.97 -1.96
C ILE A 32 4.52 -3.00 -2.35
N GLY A 33 4.69 -3.22 -3.65
CA GLY A 33 5.66 -4.13 -4.24
C GLY A 33 5.33 -5.61 -4.01
N ALA A 34 6.36 -6.45 -4.04
CA ALA A 34 6.20 -7.91 -3.94
C ALA A 34 5.51 -8.34 -2.64
N PHE A 35 4.69 -9.39 -2.76
CA PHE A 35 4.09 -10.10 -1.65
C PHE A 35 4.80 -11.43 -1.43
N ARG A 36 5.28 -11.65 -0.21
CA ARG A 36 5.82 -12.93 0.26
C ARG A 36 5.06 -13.34 1.54
N PRO A 37 4.90 -14.64 1.84
CA PRO A 37 4.14 -15.09 3.01
C PRO A 37 4.59 -14.47 4.34
N GLU A 38 5.89 -14.20 4.50
CA GLU A 38 6.49 -13.57 5.69
C GLU A 38 6.05 -12.10 5.84
N TRP A 39 5.58 -11.48 4.76
CA TRP A 39 5.11 -10.08 4.72
C TRP A 39 3.60 -9.97 4.79
N LYS A 40 2.93 -10.89 5.50
CA LYS A 40 1.47 -10.89 5.71
C LYS A 40 0.93 -9.56 6.24
N TYR A 41 1.75 -8.79 6.94
CA TYR A 41 1.38 -7.46 7.44
C TYR A 41 1.02 -6.45 6.33
N LYS A 42 1.52 -6.63 5.09
CA LYS A 42 1.15 -5.77 3.94
C LYS A 42 -0.33 -5.86 3.56
N LEU A 43 -0.99 -6.96 3.93
CA LEU A 43 -2.43 -7.18 3.70
C LEU A 43 -3.32 -6.18 4.44
N LEU A 44 -2.78 -5.45 5.43
CA LEU A 44 -3.49 -4.36 6.10
C LEU A 44 -3.82 -3.18 5.17
N TRP A 45 -3.10 -3.03 4.06
CA TRP A 45 -3.21 -1.85 3.19
C TRP A 45 -3.42 -2.16 1.71
N SER A 46 -3.19 -3.39 1.27
CA SER A 46 -3.37 -3.77 -0.14
C SER A 46 -3.70 -5.24 -0.29
N VAL A 47 -4.39 -5.59 -1.37
CA VAL A 47 -4.63 -6.98 -1.76
C VAL A 47 -3.55 -7.47 -2.73
N PRO A 48 -3.09 -8.72 -2.61
CA PRO A 48 -2.18 -9.29 -3.59
C PRO A 48 -2.85 -9.37 -4.96
N CYS A 49 -2.13 -8.95 -6.00
CA CYS A 49 -2.54 -9.11 -7.38
C CYS A 49 -1.48 -9.93 -8.11
N LYS A 50 -1.89 -10.96 -8.86
CA LYS A 50 -0.99 -11.69 -9.73
C LYS A 50 -0.63 -10.78 -10.90
N VAL A 51 0.58 -10.23 -10.86
CA VAL A 51 1.20 -9.67 -12.06
C VAL A 51 1.68 -10.84 -12.93
N GLY A 52 1.53 -10.74 -14.24
CA GLY A 52 2.02 -11.76 -15.17
C GLY A 52 3.53 -11.96 -15.05
N LYS A 53 4.10 -12.84 -15.88
CA LYS A 53 5.56 -12.98 -15.94
C LYS A 53 6.17 -11.65 -16.39
N CYS A 54 7.09 -11.10 -15.59
CA CYS A 54 7.97 -10.05 -16.06
C CYS A 54 8.93 -10.71 -17.05
N LEU A 55 8.88 -10.31 -18.32
CA LEU A 55 9.90 -10.67 -19.31
C LEU A 55 11.09 -9.74 -19.03
N CYS A 56 11.96 -10.14 -18.10
CA CYS A 56 13.26 -9.53 -17.87
C CYS A 56 14.34 -10.49 -18.37
#